data_AF-A0A9X0B046-F1
#
_entry.id   AF-A0A9X0B046-F1
#
_cell.length_a   1.000
_cell.length_b   1.000
_cell.length_c   1.000
_cell.angle_alpha   90.00
_cell.angle_beta   90.00
_cell.angle_gamma   90.00
#
_symmetry.space_group_name_H-M   'P 1'
#
loop_
_entity.id
_entity.type
_entity.pdbx_description
1 polymer ?
#
loop_
_entity_poly.entity_id
_entity_poly.type
_entity_poly.pdbx_seq_one_letter_code
_entity_poly.pdbx_strand_id
1 'polypeptide(L)'
;MSESQPPTVVEGATTGDVDDEIPQVAKSAEDRKAAAALSSLDAPREDDSPATKEIDQEAVRKAMDRLAGATNGTVAKKGDEKKIVKKTVKVEAADVNLLVEELELTKIKATDLLKAHDGDAAKALKAYITPVA
;
A
#
# COMPACT_ATOMS: atom_id res chain seq x y z
N MET A 1 50.07 25.36 -25.32
CA MET A 1 49.47 26.08 -24.16
C MET A 1 48.12 25.43 -23.93
N SER A 2 48.04 24.55 -22.93
CA SER A 2 46.80 23.85 -22.57
C SER A 2 45.92 24.79 -21.76
N GLU A 3 44.74 25.13 -22.29
CA GLU A 3 43.70 25.84 -21.55
C GLU A 3 43.09 24.85 -20.54
N SER A 4 43.25 25.10 -19.25
CA SER A 4 42.68 24.25 -18.20
C SER A 4 41.15 24.41 -18.16
N GLN A 5 40.45 23.29 -18.14
CA GLN A 5 38.98 23.20 -18.10
C GLN A 5 38.41 23.89 -16.83
N PRO A 6 37.29 24.64 -16.93
CA PRO A 6 36.66 25.26 -15.77
C PRO A 6 36.17 24.19 -14.78
N PRO A 7 36.30 24.41 -13.46
CA PRO A 7 36.09 23.40 -12.42
C PRO A 7 34.64 22.90 -12.29
N THR A 8 33.71 23.46 -13.05
CA THR A 8 32.28 23.13 -13.00
C THR A 8 31.84 22.14 -14.07
N VAL A 9 32.71 21.77 -15.01
CA VAL A 9 32.34 20.84 -16.10
C VAL A 9 33.32 19.66 -16.10
N VAL A 10 32.88 18.55 -15.53
CA VAL A 10 33.53 17.24 -15.65
C VAL A 10 32.77 16.46 -16.72
N GLU A 11 33.37 16.28 -17.90
CA GLU A 11 32.84 15.37 -18.92
C GLU A 11 32.95 13.93 -18.42
N GLY A 12 31.80 13.30 -18.15
CA GLY A 12 31.69 11.97 -17.56
C GLY A 12 30.45 11.75 -16.68
N ALA A 13 29.69 12.81 -16.35
CA ALA A 13 28.53 12.75 -15.44
C ALA A 13 27.26 12.04 -16.00
N THR A 14 27.38 11.15 -16.99
CA THR A 14 26.24 10.36 -17.49
C THR A 14 26.50 8.87 -17.65
N THR A 15 27.63 8.35 -17.14
CA THR A 15 27.92 6.91 -17.24
C THR A 15 28.36 6.33 -15.90
N GLY A 16 27.43 5.62 -15.26
CA GLY A 16 27.71 4.71 -14.15
C GLY A 16 27.30 5.27 -12.79
N ASP A 17 26.07 4.96 -12.37
CA ASP A 17 25.82 4.05 -11.25
C ASP A 17 24.32 4.11 -10.90
N VAL A 18 23.54 3.28 -11.60
CA VAL A 18 22.17 2.94 -11.24
C VAL A 18 22.28 1.65 -10.45
N ASP A 19 22.65 1.72 -9.17
CA ASP A 19 22.49 0.65 -8.19
C ASP A 19 23.04 1.15 -6.86
N ASP A 20 22.18 1.68 -5.99
CA ASP A 20 22.02 1.11 -4.65
C ASP A 20 20.91 1.85 -3.87
N GLU A 21 20.15 1.05 -3.16
CA GLU A 21 18.93 1.34 -2.43
C GLU A 21 19.22 2.12 -1.13
N ILE A 22 19.81 3.31 -1.24
CA ILE A 22 20.08 4.18 -0.09
C ILE A 22 18.91 5.16 0.03
N PRO A 23 18.16 5.19 1.16
CA PRO A 23 17.23 6.29 1.40
C PRO A 23 18.00 7.58 1.18
N GLN A 24 17.44 8.54 0.45
CA GLN A 24 18.11 9.79 0.12
C GLN A 24 18.32 10.61 1.39
N VAL A 25 19.31 10.21 2.19
CA VAL A 25 19.76 10.94 3.36
C VAL A 25 20.45 12.17 2.80
N ALA A 26 19.73 13.28 2.90
CA ALA A 26 20.14 14.63 2.52
C ALA A 26 21.66 14.83 2.64
N LYS A 27 22.29 15.11 1.49
CA LYS A 27 23.75 15.23 1.31
C LYS A 27 24.34 16.50 1.97
N SER A 28 23.49 17.42 2.45
CA SER A 28 23.88 18.65 3.15
C SER A 28 23.03 18.89 4.42
N ALA A 29 23.58 19.61 5.40
CA ALA A 29 22.87 19.99 6.63
C ALA A 29 21.62 20.85 6.35
N GLU A 30 21.68 21.68 5.31
CA GLU A 30 20.54 22.49 4.86
C GLU A 30 19.42 21.62 4.27
N ASP A 31 19.76 20.58 3.52
CA ASP A 31 18.77 19.62 2.98
C ASP A 31 18.09 18.82 4.09
N ARG A 32 18.80 18.48 5.17
CA ARG A 32 18.18 17.83 6.34
C ARG A 32 17.19 18.74 7.04
N LYS A 33 17.53 20.04 7.15
CA LYS A 33 16.65 21.05 7.74
C LYS A 33 15.43 21.31 6.84
N ALA A 34 15.62 21.37 5.53
CA ALA A 34 14.54 21.50 4.56
C ALA A 34 13.63 20.26 4.56
N ALA A 35 14.19 19.05 4.59
CA ALA A 35 13.43 17.81 4.69
C ALA A 35 12.66 17.71 6.01
N ALA A 36 13.25 18.13 7.13
CA ALA A 36 12.57 18.19 8.42
C ALA A 36 11.42 19.22 8.41
N ALA A 37 11.62 20.38 7.79
CA ALA A 37 10.58 21.39 7.64
C ALA A 37 9.42 20.92 6.76
N LEU A 38 9.71 20.24 5.65
CA LEU A 38 8.68 19.66 4.78
C LEU A 38 7.95 18.49 5.46
N SER A 39 8.66 17.62 6.17
CA SER A 39 8.06 16.52 6.95
C SER A 39 7.17 17.04 8.08
N SER A 40 7.55 18.15 8.72
CA SER A 40 6.72 18.79 9.76
C SER A 40 5.42 19.41 9.23
N LEU A 41 5.27 19.62 7.91
CA LEU A 41 4.00 20.04 7.29
C LEU A 41 3.04 18.86 7.05
N ASP A 42 3.56 17.65 6.91
CA ASP A 42 2.77 16.42 6.70
C ASP A 42 2.28 15.80 8.02
N ALA A 43 2.90 16.20 9.14
CA ALA A 43 2.41 15.84 10.47
C ALA A 43 0.99 16.39 10.69
N PRO A 44 0.09 15.62 11.33
CA PRO A 44 -1.26 16.08 11.63
C PRO A 44 -1.20 17.43 12.37
N ARG A 45 -1.75 18.47 11.74
CA ARG A 45 -1.74 19.82 12.29
C ARG A 45 -2.67 19.86 13.51
N GLU A 46 -2.10 19.86 14.72
CA GLU A 46 -2.83 20.09 15.98
C GLU A 46 -3.19 21.56 16.20
N ASP A 47 -3.65 22.26 15.15
CA ASP A 47 -3.91 23.69 15.22
C ASP A 47 -5.38 23.98 14.91
N ASP A 48 -6.12 24.31 15.95
CA ASP A 48 -7.48 24.87 15.94
C ASP A 48 -7.44 26.34 15.46
N SER A 49 -6.79 26.56 14.32
CA SER A 49 -6.66 27.87 13.67
C SER A 49 -7.95 28.20 12.89
N PRO A 50 -8.35 29.48 12.82
CA PRO A 50 -9.64 29.90 12.23
C PRO A 50 -9.77 29.63 10.71
N ALA A 51 -8.73 29.12 10.05
CA ALA A 51 -8.77 28.63 8.67
C ALA A 51 -9.54 27.29 8.52
N THR A 52 -9.85 26.61 9.63
CA THR A 52 -10.71 25.41 9.64
C THR A 52 -12.20 25.74 9.49
N LYS A 53 -12.58 27.03 9.57
CA LYS A 53 -14.00 27.46 9.51
C LYS A 53 -14.64 27.31 8.14
N GLU A 54 -13.85 27.12 7.08
CA GLU A 54 -14.35 26.87 5.72
C GLU A 54 -14.32 25.38 5.33
N ILE A 55 -13.91 24.50 6.25
CA ILE A 55 -13.90 23.05 6.00
C ILE A 55 -15.22 22.46 6.51
N ASP A 56 -16.05 21.98 5.60
CA ASP A 56 -17.23 21.20 5.95
C ASP A 56 -16.81 19.84 6.50
N GLN A 57 -16.69 19.77 7.83
CA GLN A 57 -16.30 18.57 8.55
C GLN A 57 -17.30 17.41 8.33
N GLU A 58 -18.56 17.70 7.99
CA GLU A 58 -19.54 16.67 7.67
C GLU A 58 -19.28 16.06 6.29
N ALA A 59 -18.96 16.90 5.30
CA ALA A 59 -18.53 16.43 3.99
C ALA A 59 -17.23 15.60 4.08
N VAL A 60 -16.28 16.01 4.92
CA VAL A 60 -15.03 15.27 5.16
C VAL A 60 -15.31 13.93 5.84
N ARG A 61 -16.10 13.90 6.91
CA ARG A 61 -16.50 12.66 7.59
C ARG A 61 -17.20 11.70 6.64
N LYS A 62 -18.14 12.21 5.83
CA LYS A 62 -18.86 11.43 4.82
C LYS A 62 -17.95 10.91 3.71
N ALA A 63 -16.95 11.68 3.30
CA ALA A 63 -15.95 11.24 2.35
C ALA A 63 -15.03 10.16 2.96
N MET A 64 -14.64 10.31 4.22
CA MET A 64 -13.85 9.32 4.96
C MET A 64 -14.62 8.02 5.19
N ASP A 65 -15.91 8.08 5.54
CA ASP A 65 -16.76 6.90 5.68
C ASP A 65 -16.91 6.16 4.34
N ARG A 66 -17.05 6.90 3.23
CA ARG A 66 -17.05 6.33 1.88
C ARG A 66 -15.70 5.72 1.51
N LEU A 67 -14.61 6.34 1.92
CA LEU A 67 -13.25 5.83 1.70
C LEU A 67 -12.98 4.56 2.51
N ALA A 68 -13.38 4.53 3.79
CA ALA A 68 -13.28 3.37 4.66
C ALA A 68 -14.17 2.20 4.20
N GLY A 69 -15.32 2.50 3.60
CA GLY A 69 -16.16 1.49 2.94
C GLY A 69 -15.60 0.95 1.62
N ALA A 70 -14.63 1.63 1.00
CA ALA A 70 -14.04 1.26 -0.29
C ALA A 70 -12.79 0.38 -0.18
N THR A 71 -12.22 0.20 1.02
CA THR A 71 -11.04 -0.65 1.25
C THR A 71 -11.32 -2.15 1.10
N ASN A 72 -12.59 -2.54 0.94
CA ASN A 72 -13.01 -3.92 0.68
C ASN A 72 -13.44 -4.21 -0.77
N GLY A 73 -12.93 -3.42 -1.72
CA GLY A 73 -12.92 -3.77 -3.14
C GLY A 73 -14.03 -3.08 -3.95
N THR A 74 -13.57 -2.39 -4.98
CA THR A 74 -14.33 -1.85 -6.12
C THR A 74 -15.19 -0.62 -5.84
N VAL A 75 -14.95 0.41 -6.65
CA VAL A 75 -15.85 1.56 -6.83
C VAL A 75 -17.22 1.01 -7.24
N ALA A 76 -18.12 0.87 -6.27
CA ALA A 76 -19.51 0.55 -6.52
C ALA A 76 -20.16 1.77 -7.20
N LYS A 77 -20.18 1.70 -8.53
CA LYS A 77 -21.06 2.50 -9.37
C LYS A 77 -22.48 2.34 -8.83
N LYS A 78 -23.06 3.47 -8.41
CA LYS A 78 -24.42 3.62 -7.92
C LYS A 78 -25.41 2.83 -8.78
N GLY A 79 -26.11 1.88 -8.15
CA GLY A 79 -27.24 1.15 -8.71
C GLY A 79 -27.02 -0.35 -8.72
N ASP A 80 -27.46 -1.02 -7.66
CA ASP A 80 -28.34 -2.20 -7.68
C ASP A 80 -28.24 -2.95 -6.35
N GLU A 81 -29.40 -3.33 -5.83
CA GLU A 81 -29.60 -4.03 -4.57
C GLU A 81 -28.98 -5.43 -4.61
N LYS A 82 -27.71 -5.56 -4.22
CA LYS A 82 -27.23 -6.82 -3.64
C LYS A 82 -26.67 -6.53 -2.27
N LYS A 83 -27.54 -6.75 -1.28
CA LYS A 83 -27.17 -7.09 0.08
C LYS A 83 -25.93 -7.98 -0.02
N ILE A 84 -24.76 -7.40 0.24
CA ILE A 84 -23.51 -8.14 0.40
C ILE A 84 -23.75 -8.92 1.69
N VAL A 85 -24.40 -10.07 1.54
CA VAL A 85 -24.38 -11.12 2.54
C VAL A 85 -22.89 -11.37 2.65
N LYS A 86 -22.28 -10.82 3.71
CA LYS A 86 -20.98 -11.26 4.19
C LYS A 86 -21.14 -12.76 4.34
N LYS A 87 -20.78 -13.50 3.30
CA LYS A 87 -20.86 -14.94 3.25
C LYS A 87 -19.77 -15.32 4.23
N THR A 88 -20.13 -15.48 5.49
CA THR A 88 -19.23 -15.98 6.52
C THR A 88 -18.94 -17.41 6.10
N VAL A 89 -17.94 -17.57 5.25
CA VAL A 89 -17.48 -18.87 4.78
C VAL A 89 -16.97 -19.60 6.00
N LYS A 90 -17.67 -20.68 6.36
CA LYS A 90 -17.23 -21.56 7.44
C LYS A 90 -16.06 -22.36 6.89
N VAL A 91 -14.89 -22.13 7.47
CA VAL A 91 -13.66 -22.83 7.10
C VAL A 91 -13.41 -23.90 8.15
N GLU A 92 -13.09 -25.11 7.70
CA GLU A 92 -12.80 -26.24 8.59
C GLU A 92 -11.34 -26.18 9.08
N ALA A 93 -11.11 -26.45 10.37
CA ALA A 93 -9.78 -26.37 10.97
C ALA A 93 -8.82 -27.44 10.41
N ALA A 94 -9.35 -28.61 10.02
CA ALA A 94 -8.59 -29.67 9.37
C ALA A 94 -8.02 -29.19 8.02
N ASP A 95 -8.85 -28.53 7.21
CA ASP A 95 -8.43 -27.98 5.92
C ASP A 95 -7.38 -26.88 6.07
N VAL A 96 -7.51 -26.02 7.09
CA VAL A 96 -6.49 -24.99 7.38
C VAL A 96 -5.15 -25.65 7.72
N ASN A 97 -5.16 -26.68 8.57
CA ASN A 97 -3.93 -27.38 8.95
C ASN A 97 -3.29 -28.10 7.77
N LEU A 98 -4.10 -28.77 6.93
CA LEU A 98 -3.63 -29.42 5.71
C LEU A 98 -2.92 -28.43 4.78
N LEU A 99 -3.52 -27.26 4.54
CA LEU A 99 -2.93 -26.24 3.67
C LEU A 99 -1.67 -25.60 4.26
N VAL A 100 -1.57 -25.49 5.59
CA VAL A 100 -0.36 -25.01 6.27
C VAL A 100 0.79 -25.99 6.08
N GLU A 101 0.52 -27.29 6.20
CA GLU A 101 1.53 -28.35 6.11
C GLU A 101 1.98 -28.62 4.67
N GLU A 102 1.04 -28.75 3.72
CA GLU A 102 1.34 -29.16 2.35
C GLU A 102 1.83 -28.01 1.45
N LEU A 103 1.36 -26.78 1.69
CA LEU A 103 1.74 -25.61 0.89
C LEU A 103 2.72 -24.68 1.61
N GLU A 104 3.17 -25.06 2.81
CA GLU A 104 4.05 -24.27 3.69
C GLU A 104 3.53 -22.83 3.92
N LEU A 105 2.20 -22.67 3.99
CA LEU A 105 1.56 -21.37 4.19
C LEU A 105 1.45 -21.04 5.68
N THR A 106 1.48 -19.74 6.00
CA THR A 106 1.07 -19.32 7.35
C THR A 106 -0.43 -19.57 7.55
N LYS A 107 -0.85 -19.80 8.80
CA LYS A 107 -2.26 -20.04 9.14
C LYS A 107 -3.21 -18.98 8.59
N ILE A 108 -2.76 -17.72 8.56
CA ILE A 108 -3.53 -16.58 8.02
C ILE A 108 -3.75 -16.76 6.50
N LYS A 109 -2.67 -17.01 5.74
CA LYS A 109 -2.75 -17.20 4.28
C LYS A 109 -3.57 -18.42 3.89
N ALA A 110 -3.42 -19.54 4.61
CA ALA A 110 -4.22 -20.74 4.39
C ALA A 110 -5.72 -20.49 4.62
N THR A 111 -6.06 -19.75 5.68
CA THR A 111 -7.45 -19.39 6.00
C THR A 111 -8.04 -18.47 4.93
N ASP A 112 -7.26 -17.50 4.44
CA ASP A 112 -7.72 -16.57 3.41
C ASP A 112 -7.90 -17.27 2.04
N LEU A 113 -7.00 -18.21 1.70
CA LEU A 113 -7.14 -19.04 0.51
C LEU A 113 -8.44 -19.87 0.57
N LEU A 114 -8.74 -20.52 1.70
CA LEU A 114 -9.99 -21.26 1.86
C LEU A 114 -11.21 -20.34 1.77
N LYS A 115 -11.18 -19.15 2.37
CA LYS A 115 -12.29 -18.18 2.25
C LYS A 115 -12.51 -17.72 0.81
N ALA A 116 -11.45 -17.53 0.03
CA ALA A 116 -11.54 -17.15 -1.38
C ALA A 116 -12.18 -18.24 -2.25
N HIS A 117 -12.15 -19.50 -1.80
CA HIS A 117 -12.69 -20.66 -2.51
C HIS A 117 -13.89 -21.30 -1.81
N ASP A 118 -14.72 -20.50 -1.12
CA ASP A 118 -15.95 -20.94 -0.43
C ASP A 118 -15.74 -22.02 0.65
N GLY A 119 -14.52 -22.16 1.17
CA GLY A 119 -14.15 -23.17 2.17
C GLY A 119 -13.84 -24.54 1.55
N ASP A 120 -13.74 -24.64 0.23
CA ASP A 120 -13.42 -25.88 -0.48
C ASP A 120 -11.91 -26.04 -0.65
N ALA A 121 -11.31 -26.95 0.13
CA ALA A 121 -9.89 -27.25 0.08
C ALA A 121 -9.44 -27.80 -1.29
N ALA A 122 -10.25 -28.63 -1.95
CA ALA A 122 -9.89 -29.21 -3.24
C ALA A 122 -9.89 -28.15 -4.34
N LYS A 123 -10.85 -27.22 -4.32
CA LYS A 123 -10.90 -26.07 -5.23
C LYS A 123 -9.74 -25.11 -4.97
N ALA A 124 -9.43 -24.84 -3.70
CA ALA A 124 -8.31 -24.00 -3.31
C ALA A 124 -6.96 -24.57 -3.76
N LEU A 125 -6.69 -25.85 -3.50
CA LEU A 125 -5.45 -26.52 -3.91
C LEU A 125 -5.27 -26.50 -5.42
N LYS A 126 -6.33 -26.82 -6.18
CA LYS A 126 -6.30 -26.77 -7.65
C LYS A 126 -5.99 -25.37 -8.17
N ALA A 127 -6.62 -24.34 -7.60
CA ALA A 127 -6.37 -22.96 -8.01
C ALA A 127 -4.96 -22.48 -7.63
N TYR A 128 -4.40 -22.97 -6.52
CA TYR A 128 -3.08 -22.58 -6.07
C TYR A 128 -1.96 -23.12 -6.97
N ILE A 129 -2.10 -24.35 -7.49
CA ILE A 129 -1.09 -24.98 -8.34
C ILE A 129 -1.21 -24.61 -9.82
N THR A 130 -2.31 -23.98 -10.25
CA THR A 130 -2.44 -23.54 -11.64
C THR A 130 -1.50 -22.36 -11.91
N PRO A 131 -0.65 -22.42 -12.94
CA PRO A 131 0.25 -21.32 -13.26
C PRO A 131 -0.56 -20.09 -13.67
N VAL A 132 -0.06 -18.92 -13.30
CA VAL A 132 -0.56 -17.64 -13.82
C VAL A 132 -0.27 -17.59 -15.32
N ALA A 133 -1.30 -17.28 -16.11
CA ALA A 133 -1.20 -17.12 -17.56
C ALA A 133 -0.42 -15.85 -17.94
#